data_AF-A0A8T2Y432-F1
#
_entry.id   AF-A0A8T2Y432-F1
#
_cell.length_a   1.000
_cell.length_b   1.000
_cell.length_c   1.000
_cell.angle_alpha   90.00
_cell.angle_beta   90.00
_cell.angle_gamma   90.00
#
_symmetry.space_group_name_H-M   'P 1'
#
loop_
_entity.id
_entity.type
_entity.pdbx_description
1 polymer ?
#
loop_
_entity_poly.entity_id
_entity_poly.type
_entity_poly.pdbx_seq_one_letter_code
_entity_poly.pdbx_strand_id
1 'polypeptide(L)'
;MGSLRNGTESERIREEDEQEPILKEQNQRFCMFPIRYNELWEMYKKAEASFWTAEEVDLSRDMQQWEALSDSEKHFISHVLAFFAASDGIVLENLAARFLNDVQIPEARAFYGFQIAMENIHSEMYSLLLETYIKDSREKHRLFNAIENIPCVAEKAKWALDWIQSSMVFAERLVAFACIEGIFFSGSFCAIFWLKKRGLMPGLTFSNELISRDEGLHCDFACLLYSLLQRQLHWQKVYHIVGEAVEIETKFVCEALPCALIGMNATLMGDYIKLP
;
A
#
# COMPACT_ATOMS: atom_id res chain seq x y z
N MET A 1 -39.03 -8.92 1.22
CA MET A 1 -38.63 -9.92 0.21
C MET A 1 -37.33 -9.49 -0.46
N GLY A 2 -36.20 -9.50 0.27
CA GLY A 2 -34.91 -8.98 -0.22
C GLY A 2 -33.70 -9.90 0.00
N SER A 3 -33.90 -11.16 0.39
CA SER A 3 -32.81 -12.03 0.89
C SER A 3 -32.43 -13.19 -0.05
N LEU A 4 -33.02 -13.30 -1.24
CA LEU A 4 -32.82 -14.45 -2.14
C LEU A 4 -31.93 -14.16 -3.37
N ARG A 5 -31.45 -12.93 -3.56
CA ARG A 5 -30.58 -12.57 -4.71
C ARG A 5 -29.08 -12.63 -4.41
N ASN A 6 -28.65 -12.47 -3.16
CA ASN A 6 -27.23 -12.43 -2.82
C ASN A 6 -26.53 -13.81 -2.84
N GLY A 7 -27.26 -14.92 -2.66
CA GLY A 7 -26.66 -16.26 -2.66
C GLY A 7 -26.12 -16.68 -4.03
N THR A 8 -26.86 -16.36 -5.10
CA THR A 8 -26.53 -16.82 -6.46
C THR A 8 -25.37 -16.08 -7.13
N GLU A 9 -25.07 -14.86 -6.70
CA GLU A 9 -23.98 -14.04 -7.27
C GLU A 9 -22.65 -14.37 -6.60
N SER A 10 -22.65 -14.53 -5.28
CA SER A 10 -21.48 -14.98 -4.51
C SER A 10 -21.03 -16.39 -4.93
N GLU A 11 -21.98 -17.31 -5.16
CA GLU A 11 -21.68 -18.66 -5.66
C GLU A 11 -21.04 -18.63 -7.06
N ARG A 12 -21.52 -17.77 -7.97
CA ARG A 12 -20.92 -17.62 -9.32
C ARG A 12 -19.51 -17.04 -9.27
N ILE A 13 -19.28 -16.02 -8.47
CA ILE A 13 -17.96 -15.41 -8.29
C ILE A 13 -16.96 -16.44 -7.77
N ARG A 14 -17.39 -17.25 -6.79
CA ARG A 14 -16.57 -18.35 -6.28
C ARG A 14 -16.29 -19.41 -7.33
N GLU A 15 -17.29 -19.82 -8.12
CA GLU A 15 -17.10 -20.76 -9.24
C GLU A 15 -16.16 -20.21 -10.32
N GLU A 16 -16.13 -18.90 -10.54
CA GLU A 16 -15.20 -18.23 -11.45
C GLU A 16 -13.77 -18.27 -10.91
N ASP A 17 -13.57 -17.88 -9.64
CA ASP A 17 -12.26 -17.90 -8.99
C ASP A 17 -11.71 -19.33 -8.85
N GLU A 18 -12.55 -20.34 -8.58
CA GLU A 18 -12.14 -21.76 -8.46
C GLU A 18 -11.61 -22.37 -9.79
N GLN A 19 -11.87 -21.71 -10.91
CA GLN A 19 -11.33 -22.12 -12.23
C GLN A 19 -9.90 -21.63 -12.44
N GLU A 20 -9.42 -20.65 -11.68
CA GLU A 20 -8.06 -20.14 -11.77
C GLU A 20 -7.06 -21.10 -11.12
N PRO A 21 -6.02 -21.58 -11.85
CA PRO A 21 -5.07 -22.55 -11.31
C PRO A 21 -4.35 -22.09 -10.03
N ILE A 22 -4.15 -20.78 -9.87
CA ILE A 22 -3.45 -20.19 -8.72
C ILE A 22 -4.34 -20.06 -7.47
N LEU A 23 -5.67 -20.10 -7.64
CA LEU A 23 -6.68 -19.96 -6.58
C LEU A 23 -7.37 -21.30 -6.23
N LYS A 24 -7.29 -22.28 -7.15
CA LYS A 24 -7.89 -23.59 -6.95
C LYS A 24 -7.27 -24.33 -5.77
N GLU A 25 -8.10 -24.77 -4.83
CA GLU A 25 -7.68 -25.58 -3.68
C GLU A 25 -6.83 -26.77 -4.14
N GLN A 26 -5.60 -26.83 -3.63
CA GLN A 26 -4.70 -27.94 -3.92
C GLN A 26 -4.65 -28.88 -2.72
N ASN A 27 -5.16 -30.09 -2.90
CA ASN A 27 -4.87 -31.17 -1.97
C ASN A 27 -3.36 -31.47 -2.05
N GLN A 28 -2.64 -31.25 -0.94
CA GLN A 28 -1.36 -31.91 -0.61
C GLN A 28 -0.04 -31.29 -1.10
N ARG A 29 0.10 -29.97 -1.26
CA ARG A 29 1.43 -29.34 -1.46
C ARG A 29 1.89 -28.48 -0.27
N PHE A 30 2.24 -29.14 0.83
CA PHE A 30 2.88 -28.50 1.98
C PHE A 30 4.41 -28.34 1.81
N CYS A 31 5.01 -29.06 0.86
CA CYS A 31 6.43 -28.93 0.56
C CYS A 31 6.65 -27.89 -0.55
N MET A 32 7.59 -26.97 -0.32
CA MET A 32 7.94 -25.92 -1.28
C MET A 32 8.47 -26.51 -2.60
N PHE A 33 9.30 -27.55 -2.52
CA PHE A 33 9.92 -28.17 -3.69
C PHE A 33 9.10 -29.32 -4.28
N PRO A 34 9.18 -29.56 -5.61
CA PRO A 34 9.91 -28.75 -6.60
C PRO A 34 9.16 -27.46 -6.96
N ILE A 35 9.88 -26.35 -7.14
CA ILE A 35 9.31 -25.04 -7.54
C ILE A 35 8.62 -25.17 -8.90
N ARG A 36 7.39 -24.66 -9.00
CA ARG A 36 6.56 -24.68 -10.22
C ARG A 36 6.43 -23.31 -10.88
N TYR A 37 6.44 -22.25 -10.08
CA TYR A 37 6.34 -20.87 -10.55
C TYR A 37 7.65 -20.13 -10.24
N ASN A 38 8.63 -20.26 -11.13
CA ASN A 38 9.96 -19.69 -10.90
C ASN A 38 9.93 -18.15 -10.81
N GLU A 39 9.13 -17.47 -11.62
CA GLU A 39 9.02 -16.01 -11.62
C GLU A 39 8.50 -15.48 -10.27
N LEU A 40 7.51 -16.14 -9.68
CA LEU A 40 7.01 -15.80 -8.33
C LEU A 40 8.07 -16.09 -7.26
N TRP A 41 8.79 -17.20 -7.40
CA TRP A 41 9.85 -17.56 -6.46
C TRP A 41 11.03 -16.58 -6.52
N GLU A 42 11.40 -16.12 -7.70
CA GLU A 42 12.42 -15.09 -7.91
C GLU A 42 12.01 -13.75 -7.28
N MET A 43 10.74 -13.35 -7.40
CA MET A 43 10.20 -12.17 -6.69
C MET A 43 10.30 -12.34 -5.18
N TYR A 44 9.94 -13.52 -4.65
CA TYR A 44 10.08 -13.81 -3.23
C TYR A 44 11.54 -13.73 -2.78
N LYS A 45 12.48 -14.30 -3.55
CA LYS A 45 13.91 -14.20 -3.24
C LYS A 45 14.45 -12.78 -3.33
N LYS A 46 13.92 -11.97 -4.26
CA LYS A 46 14.24 -10.53 -4.34
C LYS A 46 13.75 -9.77 -3.11
N ALA A 47 12.53 -10.07 -2.64
CA ALA A 47 11.98 -9.50 -1.41
C ALA A 47 12.80 -9.93 -0.18
N GLU A 48 13.05 -11.23 -0.03
CA GLU A 48 13.84 -11.81 1.07
C GLU A 48 15.25 -11.20 1.15
N ALA A 49 15.90 -10.99 -0.01
CA ALA A 49 17.22 -10.36 -0.08
C ALA A 49 17.22 -8.86 0.27
N SER A 50 16.04 -8.24 0.38
CA SER A 50 15.85 -6.83 0.66
C SER A 50 15.42 -6.54 2.10
N PHE A 51 15.39 -7.57 2.96
CA PHE A 51 15.04 -7.45 4.38
C PHE A 51 15.82 -6.33 5.07
N TRP A 52 15.13 -5.60 5.95
CA TRP A 52 15.68 -4.55 6.80
C TRP A 52 14.84 -4.44 8.08
N THR A 53 15.38 -3.83 9.14
CA THR A 53 14.62 -3.53 10.37
C THR A 53 14.59 -2.04 10.68
N ALA A 54 13.60 -1.60 11.49
CA ALA A 54 13.45 -0.21 11.87
C ALA A 54 14.70 0.35 12.60
N GLU A 55 15.44 -0.49 13.33
CA GLU A 55 16.67 -0.10 14.01
C GLU A 55 17.82 0.27 13.07
N GLU A 56 17.77 -0.10 11.79
CA GLU A 56 18.76 0.31 10.80
C GLU A 56 18.61 1.80 10.41
N VAL A 57 17.49 2.43 10.77
CA VAL A 57 17.19 3.84 10.45
C VAL A 57 17.66 4.76 11.58
N ASP A 58 18.71 5.54 11.33
CA ASP A 58 19.22 6.54 12.26
C ASP A 58 18.37 7.82 12.26
N LEU A 59 17.59 8.04 13.33
CA LEU A 59 16.78 9.23 13.54
C LEU A 59 17.48 10.32 14.38
N SER A 60 18.75 10.16 14.74
CA SER A 60 19.44 11.04 15.70
C SER A 60 19.51 12.50 15.26
N ARG A 61 19.56 12.76 13.95
CA ARG A 61 19.64 14.11 13.37
C ARG A 61 18.27 14.68 13.01
N ASP A 62 17.25 13.83 12.90
CA ASP A 62 15.97 14.23 12.35
C ASP A 62 15.22 15.18 13.27
N MET A 63 15.28 14.98 14.59
CA MET A 63 14.57 15.86 15.51
C MET A 63 15.09 17.32 15.43
N GLN A 64 16.40 17.51 15.28
CA GLN A 64 16.97 18.85 15.12
C GLN A 64 16.49 19.50 13.81
N GLN A 65 16.44 18.73 12.72
CA GLN A 65 15.97 19.26 11.44
C GLN A 65 14.47 19.50 11.45
N TRP A 66 13.70 18.62 12.08
CA TRP A 66 12.27 18.75 12.30
C TRP A 66 11.95 20.07 12.97
N GLU A 67 12.63 20.43 14.06
CA GLU A 67 12.42 21.71 14.75
C GLU A 67 12.65 22.92 13.84
N ALA A 68 13.62 22.84 12.93
CA ALA A 68 13.96 23.89 11.97
C ALA A 68 13.00 23.99 10.77
N LEU A 69 12.14 23.00 10.54
CA LEU A 69 11.12 23.06 9.48
C LEU A 69 10.07 24.13 9.78
N SER A 70 9.51 24.69 8.71
CA SER A 70 8.34 25.57 8.80
C SER A 70 7.10 24.79 9.27
N ASP A 71 6.13 25.50 9.83
CA ASP A 71 4.88 24.89 10.28
C ASP A 71 4.11 24.22 9.12
N SER A 72 4.22 24.76 7.90
CA SER A 72 3.65 24.16 6.69
C SER A 72 4.30 22.82 6.34
N GLU A 73 5.62 22.71 6.43
CA GLU A 73 6.35 21.46 6.19
C GLU A 73 6.05 20.43 7.27
N LYS A 74 6.04 20.84 8.56
CA LYS A 74 5.66 19.98 9.68
C LYS A 74 4.24 19.45 9.52
N HIS A 75 3.29 20.33 9.14
CA HIS A 75 1.91 19.95 8.89
C HIS A 75 1.79 18.93 7.76
N PHE A 76 2.47 19.17 6.64
CA PHE A 76 2.47 18.25 5.50
C PHE A 76 3.02 16.87 5.91
N ILE A 77 4.21 16.83 6.49
CA ILE A 77 4.88 15.57 6.85
C ILE A 77 4.08 14.80 7.91
N SER A 78 3.56 15.49 8.94
CA SER A 78 2.80 14.81 10.00
C SER A 78 1.53 14.14 9.48
N HIS A 79 0.84 14.77 8.51
CA HIS A 79 -0.38 14.20 7.92
C HIS A 79 -0.06 13.07 6.93
N VAL A 80 1.05 13.16 6.19
CA VAL A 80 1.55 12.04 5.36
C VAL A 80 1.89 10.83 6.22
N LEU A 81 2.63 11.02 7.32
CA LEU A 81 2.98 9.92 8.24
C LEU A 81 1.75 9.31 8.91
N ALA A 82 0.78 10.14 9.28
CA ALA A 82 -0.49 9.68 9.84
C ALA A 82 -1.32 8.86 8.85
N PHE A 83 -1.29 9.26 7.57
CA PHE A 83 -1.90 8.48 6.48
C PHE A 83 -1.24 7.10 6.33
N PHE A 84 0.10 7.06 6.28
CA PHE A 84 0.84 5.81 6.14
C PHE A 84 0.59 4.85 7.30
N ALA A 85 0.73 5.33 8.54
CA ALA A 85 0.51 4.50 9.74
C ALA A 85 -0.88 3.86 9.79
N ALA A 86 -1.89 4.55 9.26
CA ALA A 86 -3.25 4.02 9.17
C ALA A 86 -3.46 3.06 7.98
N SER A 87 -2.76 3.30 6.86
CA SER A 87 -2.96 2.55 5.61
C SER A 87 -2.29 1.18 5.65
N ASP A 88 -1.09 1.06 6.21
CA ASP A 88 -0.39 -0.24 6.32
C ASP A 88 -1.18 -1.23 7.17
N GLY A 89 -1.89 -0.75 8.20
CA GLY A 89 -2.80 -1.59 8.98
C GLY A 89 -3.95 -2.17 8.16
N ILE A 90 -4.48 -1.39 7.22
CA ILE A 90 -5.55 -1.81 6.30
C ILE A 90 -5.01 -2.83 5.27
N VAL A 91 -3.82 -2.56 4.71
CA VAL A 91 -3.11 -3.47 3.78
C VAL A 91 -2.84 -4.82 4.45
N LEU A 92 -2.31 -4.81 5.67
CA LEU A 92 -2.01 -6.00 6.46
C LEU A 92 -3.25 -6.87 6.69
N GLU A 93 -4.38 -6.24 7.05
CA GLU A 93 -5.65 -6.96 7.24
C GLU A 93 -6.10 -7.64 5.95
N ASN A 94 -6.00 -6.97 4.80
CA ASN A 94 -6.36 -7.55 3.51
C ASN A 94 -5.47 -8.74 3.12
N LEU A 95 -4.15 -8.59 3.27
CA LEU A 95 -3.20 -9.65 2.95
C LEU A 95 -3.42 -10.89 3.80
N ALA A 96 -3.52 -10.71 5.13
CA ALA A 96 -3.63 -11.81 6.08
C ALA A 96 -5.02 -12.48 6.06
N ALA A 97 -6.08 -11.69 5.97
CA ALA A 97 -7.45 -12.22 6.02
C ALA A 97 -7.95 -12.73 4.66
N ARG A 98 -7.46 -12.18 3.54
CA ARG A 98 -7.95 -12.53 2.20
C ARG A 98 -6.89 -13.12 1.30
N PHE A 99 -5.94 -12.33 0.79
CA PHE A 99 -5.10 -12.81 -0.33
C PHE A 99 -4.26 -14.04 -0.01
N LEU A 100 -3.75 -14.15 1.23
CA LEU A 100 -3.03 -15.35 1.67
C LEU A 100 -3.94 -16.59 1.74
N ASN A 101 -5.24 -16.40 1.94
CA ASN A 101 -6.24 -17.47 1.95
C ASN A 101 -6.78 -17.79 0.55
N ASP A 102 -6.88 -16.79 -0.33
CA ASP A 102 -7.36 -16.97 -1.71
C ASP A 102 -6.33 -17.71 -2.56
N VAL A 103 -5.05 -17.34 -2.46
CA VAL A 103 -3.98 -17.90 -3.30
C VAL A 103 -3.45 -19.21 -2.70
N GLN A 104 -3.47 -20.27 -3.51
CA GLN A 104 -3.18 -21.63 -3.06
C GLN A 104 -1.75 -22.09 -3.40
N ILE A 105 -1.07 -21.40 -4.30
CA ILE A 105 0.27 -21.80 -4.74
C ILE A 105 1.34 -21.37 -3.71
N PRO A 106 2.23 -22.29 -3.28
CA PRO A 106 3.14 -22.03 -2.16
C PRO A 106 4.17 -20.94 -2.45
N GLU A 107 4.58 -20.77 -3.72
CA GLU A 107 5.51 -19.71 -4.12
C GLU A 107 4.93 -18.30 -3.85
N ALA A 108 3.65 -18.08 -4.17
CA ALA A 108 3.00 -16.81 -3.89
C ALA A 108 2.74 -16.60 -2.39
N ARG A 109 2.36 -17.67 -1.67
CA ARG A 109 2.16 -17.61 -0.22
C ARG A 109 3.47 -17.31 0.53
N ALA A 110 4.62 -17.75 0.01
CA ALA A 110 5.92 -17.38 0.55
C ALA A 110 6.19 -15.88 0.37
N PHE A 111 5.90 -15.32 -0.81
CA PHE A 111 5.97 -13.88 -1.04
C PHE A 111 5.05 -13.11 -0.08
N TYR A 112 3.76 -13.46 -0.02
CA TYR A 112 2.82 -12.78 0.87
C TYR A 112 3.17 -12.91 2.35
N GLY A 113 3.69 -14.06 2.78
CA GLY A 113 4.17 -14.22 4.15
C GLY A 113 5.32 -13.25 4.49
N PHE A 114 6.21 -12.99 3.52
CA PHE A 114 7.29 -12.03 3.69
C PHE A 114 6.78 -10.58 3.56
N GLN A 115 5.89 -10.29 2.62
CA GLN A 115 5.24 -8.98 2.50
C GLN A 115 4.56 -8.60 3.83
N ILE A 116 3.73 -9.49 4.40
CA ILE A 116 3.11 -9.28 5.72
C ILE A 116 4.14 -8.96 6.81
N ALA A 117 5.30 -9.61 6.80
CA ALA A 117 6.36 -9.30 7.76
C ALA A 117 6.93 -7.89 7.54
N MET A 118 7.16 -7.49 6.29
CA MET A 118 7.64 -6.16 5.95
C MET A 118 6.62 -5.06 6.25
N GLU A 119 5.33 -5.27 5.97
CA GLU A 119 4.25 -4.34 6.35
C GLU A 119 4.23 -4.04 7.86
N ASN A 120 4.51 -5.05 8.69
CA ASN A 120 4.63 -4.82 10.14
C ASN A 120 5.83 -3.94 10.50
N ILE A 121 6.96 -4.10 9.79
CA ILE A 121 8.15 -3.27 9.97
C ILE A 121 7.90 -1.85 9.46
N HIS A 122 7.15 -1.68 8.36
CA HIS A 122 6.74 -0.37 7.85
C HIS A 122 5.84 0.35 8.86
N SER A 123 4.83 -0.34 9.38
CA SER A 123 3.93 0.17 10.42
C SER A 123 4.68 0.59 11.70
N GLU A 124 5.66 -0.20 12.14
CA GLU A 124 6.58 0.15 13.23
C GLU A 124 7.38 1.41 12.89
N MET A 125 7.98 1.47 11.69
CA MET A 125 8.80 2.60 11.26
C MET A 125 8.00 3.90 11.23
N TYR A 126 6.79 3.90 10.65
CA TYR A 126 5.93 5.09 10.66
C TYR A 126 5.51 5.50 12.07
N SER A 127 5.21 4.54 12.94
CA SER A 127 4.90 4.80 14.35
C SER A 127 6.09 5.43 15.07
N LEU A 128 7.30 4.93 14.82
CA LEU A 128 8.54 5.48 15.39
C LEU A 128 8.83 6.89 14.89
N LEU A 129 8.58 7.18 13.60
CA LEU A 129 8.71 8.53 13.04
C LEU A 129 7.73 9.51 13.72
N LEU A 130 6.45 9.13 13.85
CA LEU A 130 5.45 9.93 14.56
C LEU A 130 5.81 10.14 16.03
N GLU A 131 6.24 9.09 16.73
CA GLU A 131 6.67 9.14 18.13
C GLU A 131 7.88 10.08 18.31
N THR A 132 8.80 10.06 17.35
CA THR A 132 10.00 10.88 17.35
C THR A 132 9.64 12.35 17.15
N TYR A 133 8.85 12.69 16.13
CA TYR A 133 8.61 14.07 15.71
C TYR A 133 7.51 14.78 16.49
N ILE A 134 6.48 14.06 16.94
CA ILE A 134 5.29 14.64 17.57
C ILE A 134 5.36 14.46 19.09
N LYS A 135 5.79 15.52 19.80
CA LYS A 135 5.91 15.48 21.26
C LYS A 135 4.60 15.71 22.00
N ASP A 136 3.64 16.42 21.40
CA ASP A 136 2.33 16.65 22.00
C ASP A 136 1.48 15.37 21.93
N SER A 137 1.12 14.82 23.09
CA SER A 137 0.37 13.57 23.18
C SER A 137 -1.05 13.65 22.59
N ARG A 138 -1.70 14.83 22.61
CA ARG A 138 -3.03 15.01 22.03
C ARG A 138 -2.94 15.03 20.51
N GLU A 139 -1.98 15.75 19.96
CA GLU A 139 -1.77 15.78 18.52
C GLU A 139 -1.35 14.40 18.00
N LYS A 140 -0.46 13.72 18.72
CA LYS A 140 -0.09 12.33 18.44
C LYS A 140 -1.31 11.41 18.40
N HIS A 141 -2.19 11.49 19.41
CA HIS A 141 -3.42 10.69 19.43
C HIS A 141 -4.35 11.01 18.25
N ARG A 142 -4.46 12.30 17.86
CA ARG A 142 -5.24 12.71 16.69
C ARG A 142 -4.68 12.10 15.40
N LEU A 143 -3.36 12.11 15.24
CA LEU A 143 -2.67 11.58 14.06
C LEU A 143 -2.73 10.05 13.98
N PHE A 144 -2.59 9.32 15.09
CA PHE A 144 -2.77 7.86 15.09
C PHE A 144 -4.21 7.43 14.75
N ASN A 145 -5.19 8.28 15.03
CA ASN A 145 -6.60 8.06 14.67
C ASN A 145 -6.99 8.87 13.43
N ALA A 146 -6.08 8.97 12.44
CA ALA A 146 -6.25 9.82 11.27
C ALA A 146 -7.49 9.48 10.42
N ILE A 147 -7.88 8.21 10.32
CA ILE A 147 -9.07 7.80 9.57
C ILE A 147 -10.32 8.49 10.12
N GLU A 148 -10.44 8.64 11.44
CA GLU A 148 -11.58 9.30 12.08
C GLU A 148 -11.46 10.82 12.07
N ASN A 149 -10.23 11.34 12.14
CA ASN A 149 -9.97 12.75 12.43
C ASN A 149 -9.52 13.59 11.21
N ILE A 150 -9.14 12.97 10.10
CA ILE A 150 -8.57 13.63 8.92
C ILE A 150 -9.36 13.23 7.68
N PRO A 151 -10.26 14.10 7.17
CA PRO A 151 -11.18 13.75 6.09
C PRO A 151 -10.52 13.20 4.82
N CYS A 152 -9.35 13.71 4.45
CA CYS A 152 -8.63 13.26 3.26
C CYS A 152 -8.01 11.87 3.41
N VAL A 153 -7.65 11.48 4.64
CA VAL A 153 -7.22 10.11 4.96
C VAL A 153 -8.44 9.18 4.96
N ALA A 154 -9.57 9.63 5.51
CA ALA A 154 -10.80 8.87 5.56
C ALA A 154 -11.32 8.46 4.16
N GLU A 155 -11.24 9.37 3.17
CA GLU A 155 -11.69 9.09 1.80
C GLU A 155 -10.88 7.96 1.14
N LYS A 156 -9.55 8.00 1.24
CA LYS A 156 -8.67 6.93 0.74
C LYS A 156 -8.88 5.61 1.50
N ALA A 157 -8.89 5.68 2.83
CA ALA A 157 -9.09 4.52 3.68
C ALA A 157 -10.43 3.84 3.37
N LYS A 158 -11.49 4.61 3.14
CA LYS A 158 -12.79 4.10 2.73
C LYS A 158 -12.70 3.34 1.40
N TRP A 159 -12.07 3.92 0.37
CA TRP A 159 -11.92 3.24 -0.91
C TRP A 159 -11.19 1.89 -0.75
N ALA A 160 -10.09 1.87 0.01
CA ALA A 160 -9.35 0.64 0.29
C ALA A 160 -10.23 -0.39 1.02
N LEU A 161 -10.90 0.02 2.09
CA LEU A 161 -11.79 -0.84 2.89
C LEU A 161 -12.96 -1.40 2.06
N ASP A 162 -13.54 -0.60 1.17
CA ASP A 162 -14.62 -1.04 0.28
C ASP A 162 -14.15 -2.20 -0.62
N TRP A 163 -12.92 -2.16 -1.15
CA TRP A 163 -12.34 -3.28 -1.92
C TRP A 163 -11.99 -4.49 -1.06
N ILE A 164 -11.44 -4.26 0.14
CA ILE A 164 -11.07 -5.32 1.10
C ILE A 164 -12.30 -6.07 1.58
N GLN A 165 -13.44 -5.39 1.74
CA GLN A 165 -14.70 -6.01 2.15
C GLN A 165 -15.55 -6.46 0.95
N SER A 166 -15.14 -6.15 -0.28
CA SER A 166 -15.92 -6.44 -1.48
C SER A 166 -16.06 -7.95 -1.72
N SER A 167 -17.22 -8.36 -2.24
CA SER A 167 -17.43 -9.72 -2.74
C SER A 167 -17.03 -9.88 -4.20
N MET A 168 -16.22 -8.97 -4.77
CA MET A 168 -15.80 -9.00 -6.17
C MET A 168 -14.80 -10.14 -6.43
N VAL A 169 -14.72 -10.57 -7.69
CA VAL A 169 -13.76 -11.58 -8.17
C VAL A 169 -12.33 -11.20 -7.81
N PHE A 170 -11.48 -12.21 -7.60
CA PHE A 170 -10.09 -12.01 -7.20
C PHE A 170 -9.34 -11.03 -8.12
N ALA A 171 -9.56 -11.10 -9.43
CA ALA A 171 -8.90 -10.24 -10.41
C ALA A 171 -9.17 -8.74 -10.18
N GLU A 172 -10.39 -8.36 -9.77
CA GLU A 172 -10.76 -6.96 -9.48
C GLU A 172 -10.09 -6.47 -8.21
N ARG A 173 -10.14 -7.31 -7.18
CA ARG A 173 -9.51 -7.01 -5.90
C ARG A 173 -7.99 -6.89 -6.04
N LEU A 174 -7.36 -7.73 -6.88
CA LEU A 174 -5.93 -7.69 -7.12
C LEU A 174 -5.50 -6.40 -7.85
N VAL A 175 -6.28 -5.93 -8.83
CA VAL A 175 -6.01 -4.63 -9.48
C VAL A 175 -6.19 -3.48 -8.50
N ALA A 176 -7.26 -3.50 -7.69
CA ALA A 176 -7.47 -2.48 -6.67
C ALA A 176 -6.32 -2.48 -5.65
N PHE A 177 -5.84 -3.66 -5.23
CA PHE A 177 -4.70 -3.79 -4.34
C PHE A 177 -3.41 -3.23 -4.94
N ALA A 178 -3.12 -3.54 -6.22
CA ALA A 178 -1.97 -2.94 -6.91
C ALA A 178 -2.06 -1.40 -6.95
N CYS A 179 -3.27 -0.83 -7.03
CA CYS A 179 -3.46 0.62 -6.93
C CYS A 179 -3.19 1.16 -5.51
N ILE A 180 -3.47 0.40 -4.45
CA ILE A 180 -3.15 0.80 -3.07
C ILE A 180 -1.62 0.89 -2.92
N GLU A 181 -0.90 -0.20 -3.23
CA GLU A 181 0.56 -0.28 -3.08
C GLU A 181 1.28 0.71 -4.03
N GLY A 182 0.81 0.82 -5.29
CA GLY A 182 1.50 1.54 -6.34
C GLY A 182 1.07 3.00 -6.55
N ILE A 183 -0.20 3.34 -6.32
CA ILE A 183 -0.75 4.68 -6.65
C ILE A 183 -1.01 5.49 -5.38
N PHE A 184 -1.70 4.94 -4.37
CA PHE A 184 -2.12 5.69 -3.17
C PHE A 184 -0.98 6.20 -2.29
N PHE A 185 0.22 5.66 -2.48
CA PHE A 185 1.43 6.09 -1.80
C PHE A 185 2.35 6.93 -2.68
N SER A 186 2.14 6.94 -3.99
CA SER A 186 3.08 7.50 -4.97
C SER A 186 3.38 8.99 -4.76
N GLY A 187 2.35 9.82 -4.53
CA GLY A 187 2.50 11.25 -4.31
C GLY A 187 3.22 11.57 -3.01
N SER A 188 2.91 10.81 -1.95
CA SER A 188 3.58 10.92 -0.64
C SER A 188 5.06 10.54 -0.72
N PHE A 189 5.40 9.44 -1.39
CA PHE A 189 6.81 9.04 -1.61
C PHE A 189 7.56 10.10 -2.41
N CYS A 190 6.97 10.60 -3.50
CA CYS A 190 7.55 11.68 -4.30
C CYS A 190 7.81 12.95 -3.46
N ALA A 191 6.86 13.30 -2.60
CA ALA A 191 6.97 14.44 -1.70
C ALA A 191 8.10 14.30 -0.67
N ILE A 192 8.33 13.09 -0.14
CA ILE A 192 9.45 12.85 0.78
C ILE A 192 10.79 12.84 0.01
N PHE A 193 10.84 12.30 -1.20
CA PHE A 193 12.02 12.42 -2.07
C PHE A 193 12.37 13.88 -2.40
N TRP A 194 11.38 14.76 -2.48
CA TRP A 194 11.62 16.19 -2.61
C TRP A 194 12.34 16.78 -1.39
N LEU A 195 12.03 16.34 -0.17
CA LEU A 195 12.76 16.73 1.04
C LEU A 195 14.21 16.22 1.01
N LYS A 196 14.44 15.00 0.52
CA LYS A 196 15.79 14.45 0.31
C LYS A 196 16.61 15.34 -0.62
N LYS A 197 16.03 15.81 -1.72
CA LYS A 197 16.70 16.72 -2.67
C LYS A 197 17.11 18.05 -2.02
N ARG A 198 16.38 18.49 -0.98
CA ARG A 198 16.69 19.68 -0.18
C ARG A 198 17.66 19.40 0.97
N GLY A 199 18.08 18.16 1.17
CA GLY A 199 18.99 17.75 2.24
C GLY A 199 18.34 17.72 3.62
N LEU A 200 17.03 17.48 3.69
CA LEU A 200 16.23 17.50 4.91
C LEU A 200 15.81 16.09 5.35
N MET A 201 15.65 15.92 6.66
CA MET A 201 15.10 14.74 7.34
C MET A 201 15.78 13.42 6.90
N PRO A 202 17.09 13.23 7.14
CA PRO A 202 17.84 12.11 6.59
C PRO A 202 17.27 10.75 6.99
N GLY A 203 16.84 10.57 8.24
CA GLY A 203 16.18 9.36 8.72
C GLY A 203 14.86 9.07 8.00
N LEU A 204 13.95 10.07 7.96
CA LEU A 204 12.69 9.98 7.20
C LEU A 204 12.92 9.63 5.72
N THR A 205 13.89 10.27 5.09
CA THR A 205 14.13 10.06 3.65
C THR A 205 14.76 8.71 3.37
N PHE A 206 15.60 8.20 4.28
CA PHE A 206 16.20 6.88 4.18
C PHE A 206 15.16 5.77 4.39
N SER A 207 14.30 5.88 5.41
CA SER A 207 13.21 4.92 5.58
C SER A 207 12.24 4.94 4.39
N ASN A 208 11.92 6.12 3.86
CA ASN A 208 11.10 6.26 2.65
C ASN A 208 11.72 5.57 1.43
N GLU A 209 13.04 5.56 1.28
CA GLU A 209 13.70 4.80 0.21
C GLU A 209 13.51 3.30 0.34
N LEU A 210 13.61 2.77 1.56
CA LEU A 210 13.40 1.35 1.82
C LEU A 210 11.95 0.96 1.59
N ILE A 211 11.01 1.71 2.15
CA ILE A 211 9.57 1.43 2.04
C ILE A 211 9.10 1.58 0.60
N SER A 212 9.42 2.68 -0.09
CA SER A 212 8.99 2.87 -1.49
C SER A 212 9.55 1.81 -2.45
N ARG A 213 10.74 1.26 -2.16
CA ARG A 213 11.29 0.11 -2.89
C ARG A 213 10.47 -1.15 -2.64
N ASP A 214 10.09 -1.41 -1.40
CA ASP A 214 9.30 -2.56 -1.01
C ASP A 214 7.89 -2.49 -1.65
N GLU A 215 7.21 -1.34 -1.54
CA GLU A 215 5.91 -1.11 -2.18
C GLU A 215 5.93 -1.27 -3.70
N GLY A 216 7.01 -0.79 -4.34
CA GLY A 216 7.22 -1.03 -5.76
C GLY A 216 7.30 -2.52 -6.09
N LEU A 217 7.98 -3.31 -5.26
CA LEU A 217 8.08 -4.76 -5.42
C LEU A 217 6.74 -5.47 -5.15
N HIS A 218 5.95 -4.99 -4.18
CA HIS A 218 4.61 -5.52 -3.89
C HIS A 218 3.64 -5.26 -5.06
N CYS A 219 3.66 -4.05 -5.63
CA CYS A 219 2.91 -3.70 -6.82
C CYS A 219 3.32 -4.56 -8.03
N ASP A 220 4.63 -4.69 -8.28
CA ASP A 220 5.16 -5.57 -9.34
C ASP A 220 4.68 -7.02 -9.16
N PHE A 221 4.68 -7.52 -7.92
CA PHE A 221 4.20 -8.86 -7.62
C PHE A 221 2.69 -9.02 -7.87
N ALA A 222 1.88 -8.02 -7.51
CA ALA A 222 0.45 -8.02 -7.83
C ALA A 222 0.21 -8.05 -9.34
N CYS A 223 0.98 -7.28 -10.13
CA CYS A 223 0.93 -7.31 -11.58
C CYS A 223 1.36 -8.67 -12.16
N LEU A 224 2.43 -9.26 -11.64
CA LEU A 224 2.88 -10.60 -12.05
C LEU A 224 1.81 -11.66 -11.74
N LEU A 225 1.22 -11.62 -10.55
CA LEU A 225 0.15 -12.53 -10.16
C LEU A 225 -1.09 -12.37 -11.05
N TYR A 226 -1.43 -11.13 -11.41
CA TYR A 226 -2.50 -10.83 -12.36
C TYR A 226 -2.21 -11.39 -13.76
N SER A 227 -0.94 -11.37 -14.20
CA SER A 227 -0.52 -11.93 -15.47
C SER A 227 -0.71 -13.46 -15.57
N LEU A 228 -0.74 -14.15 -14.42
CA LEU A 228 -0.96 -15.59 -14.33
C LEU A 228 -2.45 -15.99 -14.35
N LEU A 229 -3.37 -15.03 -14.24
CA LEU A 229 -4.80 -15.30 -14.33
C LEU A 229 -5.18 -15.66 -15.77
N GLN A 230 -5.97 -16.72 -15.94
CA GLN A 230 -6.51 -17.12 -17.24
C GLN A 230 -7.66 -16.20 -17.67
N ARG A 231 -8.39 -15.64 -16.70
CA ARG A 231 -9.52 -14.72 -16.88
C ARG A 231 -9.17 -13.34 -16.36
N GLN A 232 -8.39 -12.62 -17.15
CA GLN A 232 -8.15 -11.21 -16.91
C GLN A 232 -9.40 -10.37 -17.17
N LEU A 233 -9.46 -9.23 -16.49
CA LEU A 233 -10.56 -8.30 -16.63
C LEU A 233 -10.54 -7.65 -18.01
N HIS A 234 -11.73 -7.27 -18.47
CA HIS A 234 -11.81 -6.40 -19.62
C HIS A 234 -11.12 -5.06 -19.31
N TRP A 235 -10.33 -4.54 -20.26
CA TRP A 235 -9.44 -3.39 -20.05
C TRP A 235 -10.16 -2.14 -19.50
N GLN A 236 -11.43 -1.92 -19.84
CA GLN A 236 -12.21 -0.78 -19.31
C GLN A 236 -12.42 -0.87 -17.80
N LYS A 237 -12.54 -2.08 -17.25
CA LYS A 237 -12.71 -2.26 -15.82
C LYS A 237 -11.41 -1.98 -15.08
N VAL A 238 -10.27 -2.42 -15.63
CA VAL A 238 -8.94 -2.06 -15.13
C VAL A 238 -8.75 -0.54 -15.17
N TYR A 239 -9.04 0.08 -16.32
CA TYR A 239 -8.93 1.52 -16.52
C TYR A 239 -9.81 2.31 -15.54
N HIS A 240 -11.01 1.82 -15.24
CA HIS A 240 -11.90 2.45 -14.25
C HIS A 240 -11.30 2.41 -12.85
N ILE A 241 -10.86 1.24 -12.37
CA ILE A 241 -10.29 1.08 -11.02
C ILE A 241 -9.04 1.95 -10.86
N VAL A 242 -8.15 1.91 -11.86
CA VAL A 242 -6.93 2.74 -11.87
C VAL A 242 -7.27 4.23 -11.94
N GLY A 243 -8.24 4.61 -12.79
CA GLY A 243 -8.68 5.99 -12.94
C GLY A 243 -9.24 6.57 -11.64
N GLU A 244 -10.08 5.82 -10.93
CA GLU A 244 -10.58 6.21 -9.61
C GLU A 244 -9.42 6.38 -8.61
N ALA A 245 -8.46 5.47 -8.61
CA ALA A 245 -7.33 5.55 -7.71
C ALA A 245 -6.45 6.79 -7.99
N VAL A 246 -6.17 7.08 -9.27
CA VAL A 246 -5.43 8.26 -9.74
C VAL A 246 -6.14 9.55 -9.34
N GLU A 247 -7.47 9.62 -9.50
CA GLU A 247 -8.25 10.79 -9.13
C GLU A 247 -8.20 11.06 -7.62
N ILE A 248 -8.38 10.01 -6.81
CA ILE A 248 -8.32 10.10 -5.35
C ILE A 248 -6.91 10.53 -4.89
N GLU A 249 -5.86 9.94 -5.45
CA GLU A 249 -4.48 10.28 -5.12
C GLU A 249 -4.14 11.73 -5.50
N THR A 250 -4.55 12.14 -6.70
CA THR A 250 -4.35 13.52 -7.18
C THR A 250 -5.02 14.51 -6.24
N LYS A 251 -6.28 14.28 -5.89
CA LYS A 251 -7.03 15.13 -4.95
C LYS A 251 -6.36 15.17 -3.58
N PHE A 252 -5.89 14.03 -3.08
CA PHE A 252 -5.21 13.95 -1.79
C PHE A 252 -3.97 14.85 -1.75
N VAL A 253 -3.03 14.69 -2.67
CA VAL A 253 -1.73 15.38 -2.58
C VAL A 253 -1.74 16.79 -3.19
N CYS A 254 -2.71 17.12 -4.06
CA CYS A 254 -2.79 18.43 -4.68
C CYS A 254 -3.78 19.38 -3.99
N GLU A 255 -4.85 18.86 -3.38
CA GLU A 255 -5.93 19.68 -2.83
C GLU A 255 -6.06 19.53 -1.31
N ALA A 256 -6.14 18.30 -0.83
CA ALA A 256 -6.49 18.05 0.57
C ALA A 256 -5.29 18.16 1.52
N LEU A 257 -4.11 17.74 1.04
CA LEU A 257 -2.82 17.97 1.67
C LEU A 257 -1.85 18.53 0.62
N PRO A 258 -1.97 19.82 0.26
CA PRO A 258 -1.30 20.36 -0.91
C PRO A 258 0.23 20.23 -0.84
N CYS A 259 0.83 19.59 -1.84
CA CYS A 259 2.30 19.51 -1.99
C CYS A 259 2.97 20.88 -2.11
N ALA A 260 2.19 21.93 -2.42
CA ALA A 260 2.65 23.32 -2.36
C ALA A 260 3.15 23.74 -0.96
N LEU A 261 2.66 23.09 0.11
CA LEU A 261 3.11 23.33 1.49
C LEU A 261 4.60 23.03 1.70
N ILE A 262 5.19 22.15 0.88
CA ILE A 262 6.62 21.83 0.88
C ILE A 262 7.37 22.43 -0.33
N GLY A 263 6.71 23.31 -1.09
CA GLY A 263 7.29 24.00 -2.25
C GLY A 263 7.26 23.21 -3.56
N MET A 264 6.45 22.16 -3.68
CA MET A 264 6.25 21.43 -4.94
C MET A 264 5.15 22.05 -5.80
N ASN A 265 5.23 21.84 -7.12
CA ASN A 265 4.22 22.29 -8.06
C ASN A 265 3.11 21.24 -8.22
N ALA A 266 1.86 21.62 -7.90
CA ALA A 266 0.72 20.70 -7.93
C ALA A 266 0.40 20.17 -9.34
N THR A 267 0.65 20.94 -10.40
CA THR A 267 0.48 20.48 -11.78
C THR A 267 1.46 19.35 -12.10
N LEU A 268 2.74 19.53 -11.76
CA LEU A 268 3.75 18.48 -11.97
C LEU A 268 3.49 17.24 -11.10
N MET A 269 2.97 17.42 -9.89
CA MET A 269 2.56 16.30 -9.03
C MET A 269 1.38 15.53 -9.65
N GLY A 270 0.36 16.24 -10.15
CA GLY A 270 -0.76 15.62 -10.84
C GLY A 270 -0.33 14.90 -12.13
N ASP A 271 0.63 15.44 -12.88
CA ASP A 271 1.20 14.76 -14.04
C ASP A 271 1.98 13.51 -13.63
N TYR A 272 2.76 13.57 -12.55
CA TYR A 272 3.48 12.42 -11.99
C TYR A 272 2.54 11.27 -11.59
N ILE A 273 1.41 11.57 -10.93
CA ILE A 273 0.43 10.54 -10.52
C ILE A 273 -0.27 9.90 -11.73
N LYS A 274 -0.35 10.61 -12.87
CA LYS A 274 -0.97 10.12 -14.11
C LYS A 274 0.00 9.38 -15.03
N LEU A 275 1.29 9.33 -14.67
CA LEU A 275 2.33 8.64 -15.43
C LEU A 275 2.53 7.14 -15.12
N PRO A 276 1.80 6.43 -14.23
CA PRO A 276 2.14 5.03 -13.94
C PRO A 276 1.89 4.12 -15.14
#